data_AF-A0A1G9WLP9-F1
#
_entry.id   AF-A0A1G9WLP9-F1
#
_cell.length_a   1.000
_cell.length_b   1.000
_cell.length_c   1.000
_cell.angle_alpha   90.00
_cell.angle_beta   90.00
_cell.angle_gamma   90.00
#
_symmetry.space_group_name_H-M   'P 1'
#
loop_
_entity.id
_entity.type
_entity.pdbx_description
1 polymer ?
#
loop_
_entity_poly.entity_id
_entity_poly.type
_entity_poly.pdbx_seq_one_letter_code
_entity_poly.pdbx_strand_id
1 'polypeptide(L)'
;MKIFVATILLLISFYIVKVDLIEGTIPLAYSIQPVECDRKLDYITVEIVAGDSLQSLFSLYPSVESISFTERLADFYNLNPHFINQSFKIGEKVLLPTYTTSKECK
;
A
#
# COMPACT_ATOMS: atom_id res chain seq x y z
N MET A 1 -16.71 -55.43 23.94
CA MET A 1 -15.40 -55.06 23.34
C MET A 1 -15.50 -54.56 21.90
N LYS A 2 -16.24 -55.20 20.98
CA LYS A 2 -16.32 -54.77 19.57
C LYS A 2 -16.77 -53.32 19.36
N ILE A 3 -17.76 -52.87 20.13
CA ILE A 3 -18.28 -51.49 20.07
C ILE A 3 -17.21 -50.48 20.50
N PHE A 4 -16.49 -50.75 21.59
CA PHE A 4 -15.39 -49.89 22.03
C PHE A 4 -14.29 -49.75 20.98
N VAL A 5 -13.93 -50.84 20.30
CA VAL A 5 -12.94 -50.82 19.22
C VAL A 5 -13.43 -50.00 18.03
N ALA A 6 -14.72 -50.14 17.66
CA ALA A 6 -15.31 -49.34 16.59
C ALA A 6 -15.35 -47.85 16.92
N THR A 7 -15.69 -47.49 18.17
CA THR A 7 -15.68 -46.09 18.62
C THR A 7 -14.28 -45.49 18.59
N ILE A 8 -13.26 -46.25 19.02
CA ILE A 8 -11.86 -45.81 18.97
C ILE A 8 -11.41 -45.57 17.52
N LEU A 9 -11.71 -46.49 16.60
CA LEU A 9 -11.39 -46.32 15.17
C LEU A 9 -12.08 -45.10 14.56
N LEU A 10 -13.33 -44.85 14.92
CA LEU A 10 -14.09 -43.70 14.45
C LEU A 10 -13.51 -42.38 14.98
N LEU A 11 -13.09 -42.33 16.24
CA LEU A 11 -12.43 -41.15 16.81
C LEU A 11 -11.09 -40.87 16.13
N ILE A 12 -10.29 -41.91 15.83
CA ILE A 12 -9.02 -41.77 15.11
C ILE A 12 -9.26 -41.21 13.70
N SER A 13 -10.29 -41.72 13.00
CA SER A 13 -10.66 -41.23 11.66
C SER A 13 -11.02 -39.74 11.68
N PHE A 14 -11.87 -39.32 12.62
CA PHE A 14 -12.22 -37.91 12.77
C PHE A 14 -11.02 -37.03 13.15
N TYR A 15 -10.10 -37.54 13.96
CA TYR A 15 -8.88 -36.82 14.31
C TYR A 15 -7.99 -36.59 13.08
N ILE A 16 -7.80 -37.59 12.22
CA ILE A 16 -7.05 -37.44 10.97
C ILE A 16 -7.69 -36.39 10.06
N VAL A 17 -9.01 -36.45 9.87
CA VAL A 17 -9.74 -35.45 9.07
C VAL A 17 -9.60 -34.05 9.66
N LYS A 18 -9.68 -33.92 11.00
CA LYS A 18 -9.50 -32.64 11.67
C LYS A 18 -8.11 -32.06 11.43
N VAL A 19 -7.06 -32.87 11.56
CA VAL A 19 -5.67 -32.42 11.38
C VAL A 19 -5.43 -32.03 9.93
N ASP A 20 -5.88 -32.85 8.98
CA ASP A 20 -5.72 -32.58 7.54
C ASP A 20 -6.46 -31.31 7.09
N LEU A 21 -7.70 -31.12 7.55
CA LEU A 21 -8.50 -29.95 7.16
C LEU A 21 -8.12 -28.68 7.93
N ILE A 22 -7.88 -28.74 9.24
CA ILE A 22 -7.71 -27.54 10.07
C ILE A 22 -6.23 -27.14 10.21
N GLU A 23 -5.33 -28.11 10.39
CA GLU A 23 -3.90 -27.83 10.60
C GLU A 23 -3.09 -27.96 9.30
N GLY A 24 -3.61 -28.71 8.32
CA GLY A 24 -2.97 -28.93 7.02
C GLY A 24 -3.48 -28.01 5.91
N THR A 25 -4.32 -28.55 5.04
CA THR A 25 -4.45 -28.12 3.64
C THR A 25 -5.26 -26.83 3.47
N ILE A 26 -6.25 -26.56 4.32
CA ILE A 26 -7.09 -25.35 4.24
C ILE A 26 -6.32 -24.07 4.61
N PRO A 27 -5.59 -23.98 5.74
CA PRO A 27 -4.88 -22.75 6.08
C PRO A 27 -3.77 -22.39 5.09
N LEU A 28 -3.13 -23.38 4.43
CA LEU A 28 -2.16 -23.09 3.36
C LEU A 28 -2.82 -22.56 2.09
N ALA A 29 -3.95 -23.13 1.67
CA ALA A 29 -4.70 -22.67 0.49
C ALA A 29 -5.33 -21.29 0.68
N TYR A 30 -5.69 -20.94 1.92
CA TYR A 30 -6.23 -19.63 2.30
C TYR A 30 -5.17 -18.67 2.85
N SER A 31 -3.88 -18.95 2.63
CA SER A 31 -2.83 -17.98 2.90
C SER A 31 -2.94 -16.83 1.90
N ILE A 32 -3.89 -15.92 2.17
CA ILE A 32 -3.83 -14.55 1.70
C ILE A 32 -2.63 -13.99 2.45
N GLN A 33 -1.44 -14.21 1.90
CA GLN A 33 -0.30 -13.39 2.29
C GLN A 33 -0.77 -11.95 2.06
N PRO A 34 -0.74 -11.08 3.09
CA PRO A 34 -1.05 -9.69 2.85
C PRO A 34 -0.06 -9.24 1.78
N VAL A 35 -0.56 -8.92 0.59
CA VAL A 35 0.24 -8.24 -0.40
C VAL A 35 0.57 -6.91 0.27
N GLU A 36 1.80 -6.76 0.75
CA GLU A 36 2.28 -5.48 1.25
C GLU A 36 2.29 -4.55 0.04
N CYS A 37 1.21 -3.79 -0.10
CA CYS A 37 1.06 -2.78 -1.11
C CYS A 37 1.91 -1.57 -0.72
N ASP A 38 3.22 -1.73 -0.88
CA ASP A 38 4.17 -0.67 -0.65
C ASP A 38 3.97 0.44 -1.69
N ARG A 39 3.60 1.60 -1.18
CA ARG A 39 3.47 2.81 -1.98
C ARG A 39 4.86 3.27 -2.33
N LYS A 40 5.17 3.37 -3.62
CA LYS A 40 6.44 3.96 -4.07
C LYS A 40 6.24 5.44 -4.35
N LEU A 41 7.05 6.26 -3.68
CA LEU A 41 7.17 7.68 -3.98
C LEU A 41 7.80 7.83 -5.37
N ASP A 42 7.10 8.54 -6.24
CA ASP A 42 7.55 8.94 -7.56
C ASP A 42 7.35 10.45 -7.72
N TYR A 43 7.80 11.03 -8.83
CA TYR A 43 7.66 12.47 -9.04
C TYR A 43 7.43 12.84 -10.50
N ILE A 44 6.79 13.99 -10.68
CA ILE A 44 6.69 14.66 -11.97
C ILE A 44 7.39 16.01 -11.89
N THR A 45 7.97 16.45 -13.00
CA THR A 45 8.56 17.79 -13.09
C THR A 45 7.54 18.76 -13.68
N VAL A 46 7.26 19.84 -12.97
CA VAL A 46 6.34 20.90 -13.40
C VAL A 46 7.06 22.24 -13.39
N GLU A 47 6.76 23.08 -14.37
CA GLU A 47 7.27 24.45 -14.44
C GLU A 47 6.30 25.41 -13.73
N ILE A 48 6.83 26.25 -12.85
CA ILE A 48 6.06 27.23 -12.09
C ILE A 48 5.63 28.38 -12.99
N VAL A 49 4.32 28.67 -12.97
CA VAL A 49 3.75 29.86 -13.62
C VAL A 49 3.38 30.93 -12.60
N ALA A 50 3.16 32.16 -13.09
CA ALA A 50 2.80 33.28 -12.23
C ALA A 50 1.46 33.00 -11.50
N GLY A 51 1.47 33.14 -10.18
CA GLY A 51 0.29 32.90 -9.34
C GLY A 51 0.16 31.48 -8.81
N ASP A 52 1.09 30.58 -9.13
CA ASP A 52 1.10 29.24 -8.55
C ASP A 52 1.38 29.25 -7.04
N SER A 53 0.63 28.41 -6.35
CA SER A 53 0.81 28.06 -4.94
C SER A 53 0.91 26.54 -4.81
N LEU A 54 1.41 26.04 -3.68
CA LEU A 54 1.41 24.59 -3.43
C LEU A 54 0.01 23.99 -3.49
N GLN A 55 -0.99 24.74 -2.99
CA GLN A 55 -2.38 24.34 -3.02
C GLN A 55 -2.90 24.21 -4.45
N SER A 56 -2.65 25.21 -5.31
CA SER A 56 -3.08 25.15 -6.72
C SER A 56 -2.36 24.03 -7.47
N LEU A 57 -1.05 23.86 -7.25
CA LEU A 57 -0.29 22.78 -7.87
C LEU A 57 -0.81 21.39 -7.45
N PHE A 58 -1.11 21.19 -6.17
CA PHE A 58 -1.64 19.91 -5.70
C PHE A 58 -3.06 19.65 -6.19
N SER A 59 -3.87 20.69 -6.43
CA SER A 59 -5.19 20.57 -7.05
C SER A 59 -5.12 20.28 -8.55
N LEU A 60 -4.18 20.89 -9.28
CA LEU A 60 -3.99 20.67 -10.72
C LEU A 60 -3.40 19.29 -11.03
N TYR A 61 -2.54 18.80 -10.15
CA TYR A 61 -1.92 17.48 -10.25
C TYR A 61 -2.36 16.62 -9.05
N PRO A 62 -3.60 16.11 -9.05
CA PRO A 62 -4.09 15.26 -7.96
C PRO A 62 -3.27 13.97 -7.88
N SER A 63 -3.02 13.50 -6.66
CA SER A 63 -2.49 12.15 -6.45
C SER A 63 -3.54 11.12 -6.84
N VAL A 64 -3.13 10.06 -7.53
CA VAL A 64 -4.01 8.91 -7.83
C VAL A 64 -4.38 8.18 -6.54
N GLU A 65 -3.46 8.11 -5.60
CA GLU A 65 -3.65 7.50 -4.28
C GLU A 65 -4.21 8.49 -3.26
N SER A 66 -5.00 7.98 -2.31
CA SER A 66 -5.54 8.77 -1.20
C SER A 66 -4.43 9.10 -0.20
N ILE A 67 -3.74 10.22 -0.43
CA ILE A 67 -2.73 10.75 0.47
C ILE A 67 -3.23 12.03 1.15
N SER A 68 -2.85 12.21 2.42
CA SER A 68 -3.13 13.45 3.11
C SER A 68 -2.32 14.61 2.53
N PHE A 69 -2.88 15.81 2.57
CA PHE A 69 -2.18 17.02 2.11
C PHE A 69 -0.85 17.22 2.85
N THR A 70 -0.83 16.97 4.16
CA THR A 70 0.36 17.14 5.01
C THR A 70 1.48 16.16 4.64
N GLU A 71 1.15 14.90 4.38
CA GLU A 71 2.14 13.88 3.99
C GLU A 71 2.74 14.23 2.62
N ARG A 72 1.89 14.59 1.65
CA ARG A 72 2.33 15.04 0.33
C ARG A 72 3.19 16.31 0.40
N LEU A 73 2.87 17.23 1.32
CA LEU A 73 3.66 18.43 1.56
C LEU A 73 5.04 18.13 2.15
N ALA A 74 5.14 17.16 3.06
CA ALA A 74 6.42 16.73 3.61
C ALA A 74 7.31 16.14 2.50
N ASP A 75 6.75 15.26 1.67
CA ASP A 75 7.46 14.67 0.52
C ASP A 75 7.89 15.73 -0.50
N PHE A 76 7.07 16.77 -0.70
CA PHE A 76 7.43 17.89 -1.56
C PHE A 76 8.71 18.60 -1.08
N TYR A 77 8.82 18.89 0.21
CA TYR A 77 10.02 19.53 0.77
C TYR A 77 11.23 18.58 0.81
N ASN A 78 11.01 17.28 0.92
CA ASN A 78 12.08 16.28 0.78
C ASN A 78 12.66 16.28 -0.63
N LEU A 79 11.80 16.38 -1.66
CA LEU A 79 12.21 16.44 -3.06
C LEU A 79 12.79 17.82 -3.45
N ASN A 80 12.34 18.90 -2.80
CA ASN A 80 12.72 20.27 -3.12
C ASN A 80 13.14 21.06 -1.85
N PRO A 81 14.25 20.68 -1.19
CA PRO A 81 14.63 21.23 0.11
C PRO A 81 14.94 22.73 0.10
N HIS A 82 15.24 23.30 -1.06
CA HIS A 82 15.50 24.74 -1.21
C HIS A 82 14.26 25.61 -0.93
N PHE A 83 13.04 25.10 -1.13
CA PHE A 83 11.81 25.85 -0.84
C PHE A 83 11.52 26.02 0.66
N ILE A 84 12.29 25.39 1.56
CA ILE A 84 12.18 25.66 3.00
C ILE A 84 12.49 27.12 3.30
N ASN A 85 13.46 27.71 2.56
CA ASN A 85 13.96 29.06 2.80
C ASN A 85 13.73 29.99 1.61
N GLN A 86 13.04 29.54 0.56
CA GLN A 86 12.87 30.27 -0.69
C GLN A 86 11.43 30.14 -1.19
N SER A 87 10.92 31.21 -1.77
CA SER A 87 9.64 31.19 -2.48
C SER A 87 9.82 30.71 -3.92
N PHE A 88 8.72 30.28 -4.54
CA PHE A 88 8.69 29.93 -5.96
C PHE A 88 9.20 31.06 -6.86
N LYS A 89 10.00 30.69 -7.87
CA LYS A 89 10.37 31.57 -8.97
C LYS A 89 9.65 31.12 -10.24
N ILE A 90 9.16 32.09 -11.01
CA ILE A 90 8.49 31.81 -12.29
C ILE A 90 9.50 31.18 -13.26
N GLY A 91 9.10 30.12 -13.96
CA GLY A 91 9.95 29.35 -14.87
C GLY A 91 10.85 28.31 -14.17
N GLU A 92 10.79 28.21 -12.84
CA GLU A 92 11.50 27.18 -12.10
C GLU A 92 10.85 25.81 -12.27
N LYS A 93 11.67 24.76 -12.39
CA LYS A 93 11.20 23.38 -12.46
C LYS A 93 11.18 22.77 -11.08
N VAL A 94 10.01 22.27 -10.68
CA VAL A 94 9.74 21.74 -9.36
C VAL A 94 9.33 20.28 -9.46
N LEU A 95 9.81 19.47 -8.51
CA LEU A 95 9.47 18.05 -8.41
C LEU A 95 8.21 17.88 -7.57
N LEU A 96 7.09 17.55 -8.20
CA LEU A 96 5.85 17.29 -7.49
C LEU A 96 5.74 15.80 -7.13
N PRO A 97 5.52 15.47 -5.84
CA PRO A 97 5.38 14.08 -5.42
C PRO A 97 4.10 13.48 -5.98
N THR A 98 4.25 12.27 -6.48
CA THR A 98 3.21 11.37 -7.00
C THR A 98 3.44 9.97 -6.43
N TYR A 99 2.44 9.12 -6.53
CA TYR A 99 2.49 7.79 -5.93
C TYR A 99 2.08 6.76 -6.96
N THR A 100 2.91 5.74 -7.11
CA THR A 100 2.59 4.57 -7.93
C THR A 100 2.36 3.38 -7.03
N THR A 101 1.22 2.72 -7.21
CA THR A 101 0.93 1.41 -6.63
C THR A 101 1.27 0.31 -7.63
N SER A 102 1.74 -0.84 -7.12
CA SER A 102 1.91 -2.03 -7.95
C SER A 102 0.58 -2.38 -8.64
N LYS A 103 0.63 -2.85 -9.89
CA LYS A 103 -0.58 -3.24 -10.64
C LYS A 103 -1.44 -4.30 -9.95
N GLU A 104 -0.84 -5.06 -9.03
CA GLU A 104 -1.51 -6.08 -8.22
C GLU A 104 -2.35 -5.48 -7.07
N CYS A 105 -2.18 -4.18 -6.80
CA CYS A 105 -2.86 -3.43 -5.73
C CYS A 105 -3.84 -2.36 -6.26
N LYS A 106 -4.09 -2.31 -7.57
CA LYS A 106 -4.89 -1.27 -8.23
C LYS A 106 -6.31 -1.73 -8.56
#